data_AF-A0A059LSB9-F1
#
_entry.id   AF-A0A059LSB9-F1
#
_cell.length_a   1.000
_cell.length_b   1.000
_cell.length_c   1.000
_cell.angle_alpha   90.00
_cell.angle_beta   90.00
_cell.angle_gamma   90.00
#
_symmetry.space_group_name_H-M   'P 1'
#
loop_
_entity.id
_entity.type
_entity.pdbx_description
1 polymer ?
#
loop_
_entity_poly.entity_id
_entity_poly.type
_entity_poly.pdbx_seq_one_letter_code
_entity_poly.pdbx_strand_id
1 'polypeptide(L)'
;MLITPGDKYQVELTAERPVIDAITSSVTSGILYIGVDPAKSDESIKITVTLPNSALKSVQSSAAASIFIAPGTPACAGFSAKELFISSNSAVDLYADSITVDNLTVAGTGASTIEVQGSIGSAIITATGSANVSLAKVKGPVQVNGVGASDIFVEADPAFGERMIITGTGLGASHVRHAGGECDLSKLSSAIKCEQVAARTFAIKPVVWTRDIDINYASTCEGRSRGTYL
;
A
#
# COMPACT_ATOMS: atom_id res chain seq x y z
N MET A 1 -1.46 10.98 -4.95
CA MET A 1 -0.13 10.76 -5.55
C MET A 1 -0.20 9.59 -6.52
N LEU A 2 0.43 9.71 -7.66
CA LEU A 2 0.56 8.66 -8.67
C LEU A 2 2.03 8.28 -8.80
N ILE A 3 2.34 6.98 -8.75
CA ILE A 3 3.68 6.42 -8.90
C ILE A 3 3.67 5.58 -10.18
N THR A 4 4.48 5.95 -11.18
CA THR A 4 4.45 5.35 -12.51
C THR A 4 5.82 4.78 -12.91
N PRO A 5 5.87 3.61 -13.56
CA PRO A 5 7.12 3.13 -14.13
C PRO A 5 7.50 4.00 -15.33
N GLY A 6 8.80 4.27 -15.50
CA GLY A 6 9.36 4.98 -16.64
C GLY A 6 10.83 4.67 -16.84
N ASP A 7 11.51 5.43 -17.69
CA ASP A 7 12.93 5.28 -18.01
C ASP A 7 13.86 6.18 -17.18
N LYS A 8 13.29 7.13 -16.45
CA LYS A 8 14.00 8.14 -15.66
C LYS A 8 13.33 8.40 -14.32
N TYR A 9 14.06 9.04 -13.44
CA TYR A 9 13.51 9.61 -12.20
C TYR A 9 12.93 10.99 -12.49
N GLN A 10 11.65 11.19 -12.17
CA GLN A 10 10.97 12.47 -12.36
C GLN A 10 9.89 12.67 -11.29
N VAL A 11 9.72 13.91 -10.82
CA VAL A 11 8.58 14.33 -10.01
C VAL A 11 7.87 15.46 -10.76
N GLU A 12 6.58 15.31 -10.97
CA GLU A 12 5.71 16.34 -11.53
C GLU A 12 4.68 16.75 -10.48
N LEU A 13 4.51 18.06 -10.31
CA LEU A 13 3.56 18.64 -9.36
C LEU A 13 2.64 19.60 -10.10
N THR A 14 1.33 19.37 -9.98
CA THR A 14 0.29 20.27 -10.47
C THR A 14 -0.62 20.62 -9.31
N ALA A 15 -0.57 21.88 -8.87
CA ALA A 15 -1.40 22.44 -7.80
C ALA A 15 -1.45 23.97 -7.93
N GLU A 16 -2.23 24.63 -7.08
CA GLU A 16 -2.19 26.10 -6.98
C GLU A 16 -0.86 26.58 -6.39
N ARG A 17 -0.48 27.83 -6.70
CA ARG A 17 0.82 28.37 -6.27
C ARG A 17 1.05 28.29 -4.75
N PRO A 18 0.09 28.62 -3.87
CA PRO A 18 0.29 28.50 -2.42
C PRO A 18 0.61 27.08 -1.96
N VAL A 19 0.01 26.08 -2.60
CA VAL A 19 0.29 24.66 -2.31
C VAL A 19 1.67 24.27 -2.81
N ILE A 20 2.04 24.70 -4.03
CA ILE A 20 3.37 24.43 -4.58
C ILE A 20 4.46 24.96 -3.65
N ASP A 21 4.28 26.17 -3.13
CA ASP A 21 5.23 26.80 -2.21
C ASP A 21 5.26 26.11 -0.83
N ALA A 22 4.18 25.40 -0.44
CA ALA A 22 4.09 24.64 0.81
C ALA A 22 4.58 23.18 0.69
N ILE A 23 4.73 22.64 -0.52
CA ILE A 23 5.24 21.28 -0.72
C ILE A 23 6.77 21.31 -0.65
N THR A 24 7.33 20.49 0.25
CA THR A 24 8.77 20.28 0.35
C THR A 24 9.13 18.93 -0.25
N SER A 25 10.30 18.86 -0.90
CA SER A 25 10.82 17.58 -1.40
C SER A 25 12.33 17.50 -1.24
N SER A 26 12.84 16.30 -0.96
CA SER A 26 14.28 16.03 -0.89
C SER A 26 14.57 14.58 -1.27
N VAL A 27 15.77 14.32 -1.77
CA VAL A 27 16.26 12.96 -2.02
C VAL A 27 17.48 12.72 -1.15
N THR A 28 17.40 11.74 -0.25
CA THR A 28 18.52 11.33 0.61
C THR A 28 18.64 9.82 0.59
N SER A 29 19.85 9.31 0.36
CA SER A 29 20.14 7.86 0.32
C SER A 29 19.23 7.06 -0.62
N GLY A 30 18.85 7.66 -1.75
CA GLY A 30 17.96 7.02 -2.75
C GLY A 30 16.48 7.00 -2.37
N ILE A 31 16.07 7.71 -1.31
CA ILE A 31 14.67 7.85 -0.89
C ILE A 31 14.19 9.26 -1.23
N LEU A 32 13.07 9.35 -1.93
CA LEU A 32 12.34 10.60 -2.15
C LEU A 32 11.43 10.85 -0.94
N TYR A 33 11.65 11.96 -0.27
CA TYR A 33 10.79 12.49 0.78
C TYR A 33 9.95 13.61 0.20
N ILE A 34 8.64 13.56 0.44
CA ILE A 34 7.69 14.62 0.08
C ILE A 34 6.92 14.97 1.35
N GLY A 35 7.02 16.24 1.73
CA GLY A 35 6.29 16.82 2.85
C GLY A 35 5.38 17.93 2.37
N VAL A 36 4.44 18.32 3.21
CA VAL A 36 3.56 19.46 2.93
C VAL A 36 3.36 20.25 4.21
N ASP A 37 3.63 21.55 4.13
CA ASP A 37 3.26 22.50 5.17
C ASP A 37 1.77 22.85 5.03
N PRO A 38 1.13 23.38 6.09
CA PRO A 38 -0.28 23.74 6.04
C PRO A 38 -0.57 24.69 4.89
N ALA A 39 -1.55 24.31 4.07
CA ALA A 39 -1.95 25.05 2.88
C ALA A 39 -3.40 24.75 2.53
N LYS A 40 -4.06 25.72 1.92
CA LYS A 40 -5.40 25.58 1.37
C LYS A 40 -5.32 25.56 -0.15
N SER A 41 -6.11 24.69 -0.77
CA SER A 41 -6.23 24.55 -2.21
C SER A 41 -7.70 24.43 -2.59
N ASP A 42 -8.18 25.28 -3.49
CA ASP A 42 -9.51 25.09 -4.09
C ASP A 42 -9.42 24.09 -5.26
N GLU A 43 -8.23 23.91 -5.84
CA GLU A 43 -7.96 22.92 -6.89
C GLU A 43 -7.36 21.61 -6.37
N SER A 44 -7.32 20.61 -7.25
CA SER A 44 -6.67 19.34 -6.95
C SER A 44 -5.16 19.42 -6.89
N ILE A 45 -4.57 18.75 -5.89
CA ILE A 45 -3.13 18.59 -5.73
C ILE A 45 -2.70 17.28 -6.38
N LYS A 46 -1.96 17.37 -7.48
CA LYS A 46 -1.49 16.19 -8.23
C LYS A 46 0.02 16.07 -8.12
N ILE A 47 0.47 14.93 -7.61
CA ILE A 47 1.89 14.57 -7.54
C ILE A 47 2.07 13.28 -8.32
N THR A 48 2.87 13.32 -9.37
CA THR A 48 3.27 12.16 -10.16
C THR A 48 4.76 11.90 -9.94
N VAL A 49 5.11 10.68 -9.53
CA VAL A 49 6.48 10.22 -9.34
C VAL A 49 6.76 9.14 -10.37
N THR A 50 7.69 9.41 -11.30
CA THR A 50 8.16 8.43 -12.27
C THR A 50 9.53 7.91 -11.85
N LEU A 51 9.73 6.59 -11.96
CA LEU A 51 10.99 5.94 -11.67
C LEU A 51 11.16 4.67 -12.52
N PRO A 52 12.40 4.17 -12.71
CA PRO A 52 12.64 2.88 -13.36
C PRO A 52 11.79 1.76 -12.77
N ASN A 53 11.30 0.85 -13.61
CA ASN A 53 10.40 -0.24 -13.19
C ASN A 53 11.01 -1.18 -12.14
N SER A 54 12.34 -1.24 -12.02
CA SER A 54 13.06 -2.02 -11.01
C SER A 54 13.46 -1.23 -9.77
N ALA A 55 13.17 0.07 -9.72
CA ALA A 55 13.65 0.97 -8.68
C ALA A 55 12.68 1.11 -7.49
N LEU A 56 11.41 0.74 -7.64
CA LEU A 56 10.43 0.87 -6.56
C LEU A 56 10.65 -0.23 -5.50
N LYS A 57 11.21 0.15 -4.36
CA LYS A 57 11.46 -0.76 -3.23
C LYS A 57 10.56 -0.50 -2.03
N SER A 58 10.10 0.73 -1.86
CA SER A 58 9.22 1.08 -0.74
C SER A 58 8.30 2.24 -1.04
N VAL A 59 7.08 2.19 -0.50
CA VAL A 59 6.13 3.31 -0.45
C VAL A 59 5.63 3.43 0.98
N GLN A 60 5.81 4.61 1.57
CA GLN A 60 5.42 4.87 2.95
C GLN A 60 4.66 6.19 3.01
N SER A 61 3.54 6.21 3.74
CA SER A 61 2.81 7.45 4.00
C SER A 61 2.34 7.52 5.45
N SER A 62 2.55 8.67 6.06
CA SER A 62 2.00 9.03 7.37
C SER A 62 0.92 10.11 7.29
N ALA A 63 0.66 10.63 6.08
CA ALA A 63 -0.28 11.70 5.82
C ALA A 63 -1.53 11.14 5.15
N ALA A 64 -2.70 11.66 5.50
CA ALA A 64 -3.94 11.29 4.84
C ALA A 64 -3.85 11.63 3.35
N ALA A 65 -3.84 10.59 2.51
CA ALA A 65 -3.59 10.71 1.08
C ALA A 65 -4.09 9.47 0.35
N SER A 66 -4.45 9.65 -0.93
CA SER A 66 -4.62 8.53 -1.86
C SER A 66 -3.35 8.35 -2.69
N ILE A 67 -2.79 7.15 -2.70
CA ILE A 67 -1.58 6.78 -3.42
C ILE A 67 -1.91 5.67 -4.42
N PHE A 68 -1.55 5.88 -5.68
CA PHE A 68 -1.77 4.91 -6.75
C PHE A 68 -0.42 4.51 -7.33
N ILE A 69 -0.10 3.22 -7.34
CA ILE A 69 1.02 2.66 -8.10
C ILE A 69 0.42 2.14 -9.41
N ALA A 70 0.71 2.86 -10.48
CA ALA A 70 0.13 2.61 -11.78
C ALA A 70 0.60 1.26 -12.34
N PRO A 71 -0.26 0.59 -13.14
CA PRO A 71 0.21 -0.52 -13.94
C PRO A 71 1.23 -0.03 -14.96
N GLY A 72 2.00 -0.97 -15.51
CA GLY A 72 2.80 -0.71 -16.70
C GLY A 72 1.94 -0.30 -17.90
N THR A 73 2.57 0.33 -18.87
CA THR A 73 2.00 0.55 -20.20
C THR A 73 2.58 -0.47 -21.20
N PRO A 74 2.03 -0.60 -22.41
CA PRO A 74 2.67 -1.41 -23.46
C PRO A 74 4.12 -0.99 -23.76
N ALA A 75 4.49 0.26 -23.48
CA ALA A 75 5.84 0.79 -23.68
C ALA A 75 6.75 0.62 -22.45
N CYS A 76 6.19 0.42 -21.25
CA CYS A 76 6.93 0.31 -20.00
C CYS A 76 6.27 -0.74 -19.11
N ALA A 77 6.94 -1.88 -18.91
CA ALA A 77 6.44 -2.91 -18.01
C ALA A 77 6.16 -2.37 -16.60
N GLY A 78 5.20 -2.99 -15.90
CA GLY A 78 4.87 -2.65 -14.52
C GLY A 78 6.07 -2.80 -13.58
N PHE A 79 5.92 -2.31 -12.36
CA PHE A 79 6.98 -2.43 -11.36
C PHE A 79 7.33 -3.89 -11.09
N SER A 80 8.63 -4.20 -11.09
CA SER A 80 9.15 -5.52 -10.77
C SER A 80 10.26 -5.40 -9.73
N ALA A 81 10.10 -6.07 -8.58
CA ALA A 81 11.05 -5.99 -7.49
C ALA A 81 11.20 -7.35 -6.78
N LYS A 82 12.39 -7.65 -6.28
CA LYS A 82 12.58 -8.81 -5.39
C LYS A 82 11.85 -8.61 -4.06
N GLU A 83 11.86 -7.39 -3.55
CA GLU A 83 11.29 -6.99 -2.28
C GLU A 83 10.58 -5.65 -2.44
N LEU A 84 9.33 -5.55 -1.96
CA LEU A 84 8.57 -4.31 -1.91
C LEU A 84 7.98 -4.13 -0.50
N PHE A 85 8.23 -2.97 0.10
CA PHE A 85 7.67 -2.58 1.38
C PHE A 85 6.61 -1.49 1.21
N ILE A 86 5.37 -1.76 1.59
CA ILE A 86 4.27 -0.80 1.57
C ILE A 86 3.84 -0.56 3.01
N SER A 87 3.81 0.70 3.44
CA SER A 87 3.29 1.05 4.75
C SER A 87 2.43 2.30 4.73
N SER A 88 1.34 2.25 5.48
CA SER A 88 0.53 3.42 5.79
C SER A 88 0.31 3.54 7.30
N ASN A 89 0.48 4.76 7.78
CA ASN A 89 0.10 5.18 9.11
C ASN A 89 -0.86 6.35 8.94
N SER A 90 -2.09 6.27 9.48
CA SER A 90 -3.22 7.21 9.24
C SER A 90 -4.21 6.75 8.15
N ALA A 91 -5.14 7.63 7.80
CA ALA A 91 -6.18 7.45 6.79
C ALA A 91 -5.61 7.57 5.37
N VAL A 92 -4.82 6.56 4.97
CA VAL A 92 -4.22 6.44 3.64
C VAL A 92 -4.97 5.40 2.84
N ASP A 93 -5.32 5.74 1.61
CA ASP A 93 -5.78 4.76 0.63
C ASP A 93 -4.64 4.50 -0.36
N LEU A 94 -4.10 3.28 -0.40
CA LEU A 94 -3.02 2.90 -1.30
C LEU A 94 -3.47 1.76 -2.21
N TYR A 95 -3.37 1.99 -3.51
CA TYR A 95 -3.73 1.03 -4.54
C TYR A 95 -2.51 0.72 -5.40
N ALA A 96 -2.19 -0.54 -5.58
CA ALA A 96 -1.10 -0.99 -6.44
C ALA A 96 -1.61 -2.03 -7.43
N ASP A 97 -1.48 -1.73 -8.72
CA ASP A 97 -1.95 -2.60 -9.80
C ASP A 97 -0.79 -3.15 -10.62
N SER A 98 -0.93 -4.41 -11.03
CA SER A 98 -0.05 -5.11 -11.96
C SER A 98 1.44 -5.09 -11.58
N ILE A 99 1.72 -5.14 -10.28
CA ILE A 99 3.09 -5.26 -9.76
C ILE A 99 3.59 -6.71 -9.87
N THR A 100 4.89 -6.92 -10.01
CA THR A 100 5.52 -8.24 -9.89
C THR A 100 6.53 -8.20 -8.75
N VAL A 101 6.28 -8.95 -7.69
CA VAL A 101 7.12 -8.93 -6.49
C VAL A 101 7.36 -10.32 -5.94
N ASP A 102 8.60 -10.66 -5.59
CA ASP A 102 8.89 -11.96 -4.97
C ASP A 102 8.45 -11.97 -3.50
N ASN A 103 8.78 -10.91 -2.75
CA ASN A 103 8.42 -10.76 -1.33
C ASN A 103 7.77 -9.40 -1.08
N LEU A 104 6.49 -9.41 -0.72
CA LEU A 104 5.74 -8.21 -0.37
C LEU A 104 5.63 -8.08 1.15
N THR A 105 5.95 -6.92 1.71
CA THR A 105 5.61 -6.61 3.10
C THR A 105 4.65 -5.44 3.12
N VAL A 106 3.50 -5.61 3.76
CA VAL A 106 2.45 -4.60 3.88
C VAL A 106 2.17 -4.32 5.35
N ALA A 107 2.23 -3.05 5.75
CA ALA A 107 1.92 -2.61 7.11
C ALA A 107 0.90 -1.46 7.09
N GLY A 108 -0.37 -1.78 7.37
CA GLY A 108 -1.45 -0.81 7.49
C GLY A 108 -1.78 -0.51 8.95
N THR A 109 -1.73 0.76 9.35
CA THR A 109 -2.13 1.21 10.70
C THR A 109 -3.20 2.31 10.60
N GLY A 110 -4.11 2.35 11.57
CA GLY A 110 -5.17 3.36 11.65
C GLY A 110 -6.36 3.00 10.78
N ALA A 111 -6.88 3.97 10.02
CA ALA A 111 -8.01 3.80 9.11
C ALA A 111 -7.54 3.76 7.65
N SER A 112 -6.50 2.96 7.37
CA SER A 112 -5.94 2.84 6.02
C SER A 112 -6.61 1.75 5.19
N THR A 113 -6.62 1.94 3.88
CA THR A 113 -6.95 0.91 2.90
C THR A 113 -5.72 0.63 2.05
N ILE A 114 -5.29 -0.62 1.95
CA ILE A 114 -4.19 -1.03 1.08
C ILE A 114 -4.69 -2.16 0.19
N GLU A 115 -4.74 -1.94 -1.13
CA GLU A 115 -5.08 -2.97 -2.11
C GLU A 115 -3.89 -3.18 -3.05
N VAL A 116 -3.41 -4.42 -3.15
CA VAL A 116 -2.28 -4.77 -4.01
C VAL A 116 -2.66 -5.94 -4.89
N GLN A 117 -2.61 -5.74 -6.20
CA GLN A 117 -2.87 -6.75 -7.21
C GLN A 117 -1.65 -6.91 -8.11
N GLY A 118 -1.26 -8.16 -8.37
CA GLY A 118 -0.06 -8.42 -9.17
C GLY A 118 0.37 -9.87 -9.18
N SER A 119 1.61 -10.14 -9.56
CA SER A 119 2.27 -11.43 -9.33
C SER A 119 3.04 -11.34 -8.01
N ILE A 120 2.48 -11.85 -6.92
CA ILE A 120 3.08 -11.77 -5.58
C ILE A 120 3.61 -13.16 -5.18
N GLY A 121 4.92 -13.29 -4.97
CA GLY A 121 5.55 -14.56 -4.60
C GLY A 121 5.19 -15.01 -3.18
N SER A 122 5.47 -14.18 -2.18
CA SER A 122 5.07 -14.35 -0.78
C SER A 122 4.70 -13.00 -0.17
N ALA A 123 3.97 -13.01 0.96
CA ALA A 123 3.59 -11.78 1.63
C ALA A 123 3.66 -11.84 3.16
N ILE A 124 4.01 -10.71 3.77
CA ILE A 124 3.84 -10.45 5.20
C ILE A 124 2.88 -9.27 5.33
N ILE A 125 1.80 -9.46 6.09
CA ILE A 125 0.76 -8.46 6.30
C ILE A 125 0.69 -8.15 7.80
N THR A 126 0.83 -6.88 8.15
CA THR A 126 0.49 -6.35 9.48
C THR A 126 -0.63 -5.33 9.31
N ALA A 127 -1.76 -5.56 9.96
CA ALA A 127 -2.90 -4.64 9.94
C ALA A 127 -3.33 -4.30 11.36
N THR A 128 -3.27 -3.02 11.74
CA THR A 128 -3.56 -2.56 13.09
C THR A 128 -4.63 -1.46 13.07
N GLY A 129 -5.56 -1.48 14.04
CA GLY A 129 -6.62 -0.49 14.14
C GLY A 129 -7.84 -0.91 13.33
N SER A 130 -8.25 -0.10 12.36
CA SER A 130 -9.33 -0.41 11.42
C SER A 130 -8.82 -0.48 9.97
N ALA A 131 -7.56 -0.92 9.81
CA ALA A 131 -6.92 -1.02 8.51
C ALA A 131 -7.53 -2.15 7.69
N ASN A 132 -7.74 -1.90 6.40
CA ASN A 132 -8.20 -2.87 5.42
C ASN A 132 -7.05 -3.19 4.48
N VAL A 133 -6.61 -4.45 4.41
CA VAL A 133 -5.53 -4.88 3.51
C VAL A 133 -6.05 -5.98 2.59
N SER A 134 -5.94 -5.80 1.28
CA SER A 134 -6.35 -6.79 0.29
C SER A 134 -5.20 -7.11 -0.67
N LEU A 135 -4.83 -8.39 -0.77
CA LEU A 135 -3.85 -8.89 -1.73
C LEU A 135 -4.53 -9.80 -2.74
N ALA A 136 -4.17 -9.66 -4.02
CA ALA A 136 -4.68 -10.48 -5.10
C ALA A 136 -3.56 -11.21 -5.87
N LYS A 137 -3.85 -12.44 -6.31
CA LYS A 137 -2.97 -13.29 -7.12
C LYS A 137 -1.64 -13.62 -6.41
N VAL A 138 -1.74 -14.02 -5.15
CA VAL A 138 -0.58 -14.48 -4.36
C VAL A 138 -0.24 -15.94 -4.71
N LYS A 139 1.04 -16.21 -4.97
CA LYS A 139 1.54 -17.50 -5.48
C LYS A 139 2.10 -18.42 -4.39
N GLY A 140 2.39 -17.88 -3.22
CA GLY A 140 3.11 -18.57 -2.16
C GLY A 140 2.63 -18.14 -0.78
N PRO A 141 3.40 -18.44 0.28
CA PRO A 141 2.92 -18.31 1.65
C PRO A 141 2.62 -16.86 2.03
N VAL A 142 1.63 -16.69 2.90
CA VAL A 142 1.26 -15.41 3.49
C VAL A 142 1.30 -15.50 5.01
N GLN A 143 2.01 -14.59 5.64
CA GLN A 143 1.96 -14.39 7.08
C GLN A 143 1.09 -13.17 7.39
N VAL A 144 0.10 -13.33 8.27
CA VAL A 144 -0.81 -12.25 8.67
C VAL A 144 -0.72 -11.97 10.17
N ASN A 145 -0.71 -10.70 10.53
CA ASN A 145 -0.79 -10.21 11.90
C ASN A 145 -1.84 -9.10 11.96
N GLY A 146 -3.06 -9.46 12.35
CA GLY A 146 -4.17 -8.51 12.50
C GLY A 146 -4.37 -8.09 13.95
N VAL A 147 -4.49 -6.81 14.24
CA VAL A 147 -4.77 -6.28 15.59
C VAL A 147 -5.86 -5.22 15.53
N GLY A 148 -6.85 -5.31 16.44
CA GLY A 148 -7.96 -4.37 16.49
C GLY A 148 -9.14 -4.85 15.64
N ALA A 149 -9.78 -3.95 14.90
CA ALA A 149 -10.89 -4.23 13.99
C ALA A 149 -10.42 -4.21 12.52
N SER A 150 -9.27 -4.83 12.25
CA SER A 150 -8.68 -4.90 10.91
C SER A 150 -9.38 -5.93 10.02
N ASP A 151 -9.35 -5.71 8.71
CA ASP A 151 -9.88 -6.64 7.72
C ASP A 151 -8.80 -6.97 6.70
N ILE A 152 -8.42 -8.24 6.63
CA ILE A 152 -7.39 -8.74 5.73
C ILE A 152 -8.04 -9.70 4.75
N PHE A 153 -7.86 -9.44 3.45
CA PHE A 153 -8.30 -10.32 2.38
C PHE A 153 -7.11 -10.79 1.54
N VAL A 154 -7.03 -12.09 1.29
CA VAL A 154 -5.95 -12.70 0.48
C VAL A 154 -6.57 -13.59 -0.59
N GLU A 155 -6.33 -13.29 -1.85
CA GLU A 155 -6.71 -14.13 -2.98
C GLU A 155 -5.48 -14.80 -3.59
N ALA A 156 -5.50 -16.13 -3.64
CA ALA A 156 -4.48 -16.92 -4.29
C ALA A 156 -4.51 -16.74 -5.81
N ASP A 157 -3.34 -16.83 -6.45
CA ASP A 157 -3.28 -17.10 -7.87
C ASP A 157 -3.89 -18.49 -8.14
N PRO A 158 -4.88 -18.64 -9.05
CA PRO A 158 -5.52 -19.92 -9.33
C PRO A 158 -4.54 -21.06 -9.66
N ALA A 159 -3.40 -20.76 -10.29
CA ALA A 159 -2.38 -21.77 -10.62
C ALA A 159 -1.55 -22.25 -9.40
N PHE A 160 -1.71 -21.57 -8.26
CA PHE A 160 -0.98 -21.83 -7.02
C PHE A 160 -1.90 -22.02 -5.81
N GLY A 161 -3.22 -22.03 -6.02
CA GLY A 161 -4.22 -22.06 -4.95
C GLY A 161 -4.02 -23.15 -3.91
N GLU A 162 -3.69 -24.38 -4.33
CA GLU A 162 -3.48 -25.52 -3.41
C GLU A 162 -2.17 -25.45 -2.60
N ARG A 163 -1.23 -24.56 -3.00
CA ARG A 163 0.10 -24.42 -2.37
C ARG A 163 0.21 -23.19 -1.48
N MET A 164 -0.76 -22.28 -1.55
CA MET A 164 -0.78 -21.09 -0.72
C MET A 164 -1.21 -21.45 0.70
N ILE A 165 -0.36 -21.15 1.68
CA ILE A 165 -0.70 -21.30 3.10
C ILE A 165 -0.71 -19.90 3.72
N ILE A 166 -1.82 -19.57 4.39
CA ILE A 166 -1.98 -18.36 5.18
C ILE A 166 -1.77 -18.75 6.65
N THR A 167 -0.78 -18.16 7.29
CA THR A 167 -0.47 -18.39 8.72
C THR A 167 -0.42 -17.09 9.48
N GLY A 168 -0.41 -17.17 10.82
CA GLY A 168 -0.07 -16.03 11.65
C GLY A 168 -1.04 -15.84 12.81
N THR A 169 -1.31 -14.58 13.16
CA THR A 169 -2.04 -14.22 14.36
C THR A 169 -3.12 -13.17 14.07
N GLY A 170 -4.15 -13.18 14.91
CA GLY A 170 -5.08 -12.07 15.01
C GLY A 170 -5.25 -11.68 16.48
N LEU A 171 -5.67 -10.46 16.76
CA LEU A 171 -6.06 -9.98 18.09
C LEU A 171 -7.24 -9.00 17.93
N GLY A 172 -8.16 -9.00 18.89
CA GLY A 172 -9.36 -8.17 18.84
C GLY A 172 -10.42 -8.70 17.88
N ALA A 173 -11.06 -7.81 17.13
CA ALA A 173 -12.09 -8.08 16.13
C ALA A 173 -11.51 -8.14 14.70
N SER A 174 -10.29 -8.65 14.55
CA SER A 174 -9.64 -8.73 13.24
C SER A 174 -10.19 -9.91 12.43
N HIS A 175 -10.44 -9.67 11.16
CA HIS A 175 -10.99 -10.65 10.22
C HIS A 175 -9.97 -11.00 9.14
N VAL A 176 -9.76 -12.29 8.90
CA VAL A 176 -8.95 -12.78 7.78
C VAL A 176 -9.87 -13.55 6.86
N ARG A 177 -9.98 -13.11 5.61
CA ARG A 177 -10.77 -13.75 4.57
C ARG A 177 -9.86 -14.17 3.45
N HIS A 178 -10.15 -15.30 2.83
CA HIS A 178 -9.32 -15.78 1.73
C HIS A 178 -10.12 -16.43 0.60
N ALA A 179 -9.57 -16.35 -0.61
CA ALA A 179 -10.07 -17.03 -1.79
C ALA A 179 -8.96 -17.93 -2.35
N GLY A 180 -9.10 -19.23 -2.17
CA GLY A 180 -8.03 -20.21 -2.39
C GLY A 180 -7.05 -20.31 -1.22
N GLY A 181 -6.12 -21.26 -1.28
CA GLY A 181 -5.20 -21.54 -0.19
C GLY A 181 -5.82 -22.26 1.00
N GLU A 182 -4.93 -22.72 1.88
CA GLU A 182 -5.25 -23.18 3.23
C GLU A 182 -4.94 -22.06 4.23
N CYS A 183 -5.75 -21.96 5.27
CA CYS A 183 -5.57 -20.95 6.31
C CYS A 183 -5.46 -21.59 7.70
N ASP A 184 -4.29 -21.44 8.31
CA ASP A 184 -3.94 -21.97 9.62
C ASP A 184 -3.47 -20.83 10.55
N LEU A 185 -4.44 -20.07 11.06
CA LEU A 185 -4.16 -19.00 12.02
C LEU A 185 -4.04 -19.56 13.44
N SER A 186 -3.01 -19.11 14.15
CA SER A 186 -2.89 -19.39 15.57
C SER A 186 -4.06 -18.76 16.33
N LYS A 187 -4.80 -19.59 17.07
CA LYS A 187 -5.98 -19.18 17.81
C LYS A 187 -5.56 -18.55 19.14
N LEU A 188 -5.15 -17.27 19.09
CA LEU A 188 -4.96 -16.47 20.32
C LEU A 188 -6.28 -15.91 20.86
N SER A 189 -7.31 -15.84 20.03
CA SER A 189 -8.67 -15.41 20.40
C SER A 189 -9.70 -16.20 19.60
N SER A 190 -10.86 -16.48 20.22
CA SER A 190 -12.02 -17.08 19.54
C SER A 190 -12.71 -16.14 18.54
N ALA A 191 -12.39 -14.85 18.58
CA ALA A 191 -12.95 -13.84 17.70
C ALA A 191 -12.33 -13.86 16.29
N ILE A 192 -11.12 -14.40 16.15
CA ILE A 192 -10.43 -14.44 14.86
C ILE A 192 -11.01 -15.61 14.08
N LYS A 193 -11.56 -15.28 12.92
CA LYS A 193 -12.02 -16.26 11.96
C LYS A 193 -11.14 -16.13 10.73
N CYS A 194 -10.61 -17.27 10.28
CA CYS A 194 -10.21 -17.38 8.90
C CYS A 194 -11.40 -17.92 8.11
N GLU A 195 -11.90 -17.12 7.18
CA GLU A 195 -13.10 -17.44 6.41
C GLU A 195 -12.76 -17.57 4.93
N GLN A 196 -13.04 -18.73 4.37
CA GLN A 196 -12.97 -18.91 2.93
C GLN A 196 -14.19 -18.24 2.29
N VAL A 197 -13.95 -17.33 1.35
CA VAL A 197 -14.96 -16.59 0.61
C VAL A 197 -14.71 -16.71 -0.89
N ALA A 198 -15.68 -16.29 -1.71
CA ALA A 198 -15.48 -16.19 -3.15
C ALA A 198 -14.39 -15.16 -3.48
N ALA A 199 -13.64 -15.42 -4.55
CA ALA A 199 -12.71 -14.44 -5.13
C ALA A 199 -13.44 -13.13 -5.43
N ARG A 200 -12.78 -12.01 -5.17
CA ARG A 200 -13.38 -10.69 -5.39
C ARG A 200 -12.99 -10.17 -6.75
N THR A 201 -13.91 -9.49 -7.40
CA THR A 201 -13.53 -8.66 -8.54
C THR A 201 -12.80 -7.44 -8.00
N PHE A 202 -11.47 -7.46 -8.07
CA PHE A 202 -10.65 -6.26 -7.88
C PHE A 202 -10.95 -5.31 -9.04
N ALA A 203 -11.77 -4.29 -8.79
CA ALA A 203 -11.98 -3.22 -9.74
C ALA A 203 -10.80 -2.27 -9.67
N ILE A 204 -10.10 -2.08 -10.78
CA ILE A 204 -9.05 -1.05 -10.90
C ILE A 204 -9.66 0.27 -10.48
N LYS A 205 -9.15 0.85 -9.38
CA LYS A 205 -9.61 2.14 -8.90
C LYS A 205 -9.06 3.21 -9.82
N PRO A 206 -9.91 4.02 -10.49
CA PRO A 206 -9.40 5.13 -11.27
C PRO A 206 -8.70 6.12 -10.34
N VAL A 207 -7.65 6.76 -10.84
CA VAL A 207 -7.00 7.85 -10.11
C VAL A 207 -8.00 9.00 -10.03
N VAL A 208 -8.57 9.22 -8.84
CA VAL A 208 -9.47 10.35 -8.56
C VAL A 208 -8.67 11.43 -7.86
N TRP A 209 -8.72 12.64 -8.42
CA TRP A 209 -8.14 13.82 -7.80
C TRP A 209 -9.23 14.61 -7.09
N THR A 210 -9.07 14.80 -5.78
CA THR A 210 -10.00 15.57 -4.95
C THR A 210 -9.72 17.08 -5.07
N ARG A 211 -10.74 17.91 -4.92
CA ARG A 211 -10.65 19.39 -4.88
C ARG A 211 -10.99 19.87 -3.47
N ASP A 212 -10.87 21.18 -3.23
CA ASP A 212 -11.23 21.82 -1.96
C ASP A 212 -10.51 21.18 -0.75
N ILE A 213 -9.18 21.07 -0.86
CA ILE A 213 -8.33 20.41 0.14
C ILE A 213 -7.85 21.46 1.15
N ASP A 214 -8.13 21.20 2.42
CA ASP A 214 -7.61 21.96 3.55
C ASP A 214 -6.56 21.13 4.31
N ILE A 215 -5.29 21.48 4.16
CA ILE A 215 -4.16 20.80 4.81
C ILE A 215 -3.89 21.54 6.12
N ASN A 216 -4.44 21.03 7.21
CA ASN A 216 -4.33 21.65 8.54
C ASN A 216 -3.16 21.13 9.40
N TYR A 217 -2.30 20.27 8.84
CA TYR A 217 -1.18 19.66 9.57
C TYR A 217 0.08 19.69 8.71
N ALA A 218 1.22 19.93 9.35
CA ALA A 218 2.53 19.86 8.70
C ALA A 218 3.07 18.43 8.75
N SER A 219 3.67 17.96 7.66
CA SER A 219 4.53 16.77 7.66
C SER A 219 5.95 17.17 7.29
N THR A 220 6.86 17.19 8.27
CA THR A 220 8.25 17.57 8.02
C THR A 220 9.06 16.39 7.48
N CYS A 221 9.89 16.65 6.47
CA CYS A 221 10.87 15.70 5.94
C CYS A 221 12.09 15.60 6.88
N GLU A 222 11.92 15.33 8.18
CA GLU A 222 13.06 14.95 8.99
C GLU A 222 13.38 13.49 8.68
N GLY A 223 14.44 13.24 7.90
CA GLY A 223 14.93 11.91 7.50
C GLY A 223 15.38 10.99 8.65
N ARG A 224 14.79 11.11 9.85
CA ARG A 224 14.96 10.22 10.98
C ARG A 224 13.76 9.30 11.07
N SER A 225 13.83 8.16 10.38
CA SER A 225 13.04 6.99 10.75
C SER A 225 13.33 6.66 12.22
N ARG A 226 12.40 6.99 13.12
CA ARG A 226 12.40 6.38 14.46
C ARG A 226 12.08 4.91 14.25
N GLY A 227 13.14 4.10 14.21
CA GLY A 227 13.00 2.66 14.39
C GLY A 227 12.39 2.41 15.76
N THR A 228 11.13 2.01 15.76
CA THR A 228 10.56 1.23 16.87
C THR A 228 10.09 -0.06 16.25
N TYR A 229 10.99 -1.04 16.23
CA TYR A 229 10.64 -2.44 16.16
C TYR A 229 10.10 -2.82 17.54
N LEU A 230 8.85 -3.25 17.59
CA LEU A 230 8.33 -4.24 18.53
C LEU A 230 7.35 -5.12 17.76
#